data_AF-A0A7W9BCX3-F1
#
_entry.id   AF-A0A7W9BCX3-F1
#
_cell.length_a   1.000
_cell.length_b   1.000
_cell.length_c   1.000
_cell.angle_alpha   90.00
_cell.angle_beta   90.00
_cell.angle_gamma   90.00
#
_symmetry.space_group_name_H-M   'P 1'
#
loop_
_entity.id
_entity.type
_entity.pdbx_description
1 polymer ?
#
loop_
_entity_poly.entity_id
_entity_poly.type
_entity_poly.pdbx_seq_one_letter_code
_entity_poly.pdbx_strand_id
1 'polypeptide(L)' 'MSAVFGIVVFVGAFAASVSVIYASVAPQWQRITRLARGHAEAGFAPLATLAVAERRIAVRRWSAANPVPAAVRRLRAAA' A
#
# COMPACT_ATOMS: atom_id res chain seq x y z
N MET A 1 -39.52 -4.52 -32.91
CA MET A 1 -39.45 -4.16 -31.47
C MET A 1 -38.47 -5.05 -30.70
N SER A 2 -38.62 -6.38 -30.74
CA SER A 2 -37.82 -7.33 -29.93
C SER A 2 -36.31 -7.32 -30.21
N ALA A 3 -35.89 -7.15 -31.47
CA ALA A 3 -34.47 -7.10 -31.82
C ALA A 3 -33.77 -5.86 -31.25
N VAL A 4 -34.41 -4.69 -31.33
CA VAL A 4 -33.88 -3.43 -30.76
C VAL A 4 -33.74 -3.56 -29.24
N PHE A 5 -34.74 -4.13 -28.59
CA PHE A 5 -34.70 -4.40 -27.15
C PHE A 5 -33.53 -5.33 -26.77
N GLY A 6 -33.34 -6.42 -27.51
CA GLY A 6 -32.22 -7.34 -27.30
C GLY A 6 -30.85 -6.66 -27.47
N ILE A 7 -30.70 -5.81 -28.48
CA ILE A 7 -29.46 -5.04 -28.70
C ILE A 7 -29.19 -4.10 -27.53
N VAL A 8 -30.20 -3.35 -27.07
CA VAL A 8 -30.05 -2.42 -25.93
C VAL A 8 -29.66 -3.15 -24.66
N VAL A 9 -30.31 -4.29 -24.36
CA VAL A 9 -29.99 -5.10 -23.19
C VAL A 9 -28.57 -5.66 -23.27
N PHE A 10 -28.18 -6.20 -24.43
CA PHE A 10 -26.84 -6.76 -24.62
C PHE A 10 -25.75 -5.70 -24.46
N VAL A 11 -25.91 -4.54 -25.11
CA VAL A 11 -24.96 -3.43 -25.02
C VAL A 11 -24.88 -2.90 -23.59
N GLY A 12 -26.02 -2.76 -22.90
CA GLY A 12 -26.06 -2.34 -21.51
C GLY A 12 -25.33 -3.31 -20.58
N ALA A 13 -25.60 -4.61 -20.72
CA ALA A 13 -24.93 -5.65 -19.94
C ALA A 13 -23.42 -5.71 -20.23
N PHE A 14 -23.04 -5.59 -21.50
CA PHE A 14 -21.63 -5.56 -21.90
C PHE A 14 -20.90 -4.34 -21.31
N ALA A 15 -21.47 -3.15 -21.45
CA ALA A 15 -20.90 -1.92 -20.88
C ALA A 15 -20.76 -2.01 -19.36
N ALA A 16 -21.77 -2.55 -18.66
CA ALA A 16 -21.71 -2.76 -17.22
C ALA A 16 -20.58 -3.73 -16.84
N SER A 17 -20.47 -4.86 -17.55
CA SER A 17 -19.41 -5.85 -17.31
C SER A 17 -18.02 -5.25 -17.50
N VAL A 18 -17.79 -4.57 -18.62
CA VAL A 18 -16.51 -3.89 -18.90
C VAL A 18 -16.20 -2.84 -17.83
N SER A 19 -17.20 -2.09 -17.37
CA SER A 19 -17.02 -1.07 -16.33
C SER A 19 -16.60 -1.68 -15.00
N VAL A 20 -17.21 -2.80 -14.60
CA VAL A 20 -16.85 -3.51 -13.36
C VAL A 20 -15.43 -4.10 -13.46
N ILE A 21 -15.09 -4.70 -14.60
CA ILE A 21 -13.75 -5.23 -14.85
C ILE A 21 -12.73 -4.09 -14.75
N TYR A 22 -12.99 -2.98 -15.44
CA TYR A 22 -12.10 -1.82 -15.42
C TYR A 22 -11.94 -1.24 -14.02
N ALA A 23 -13.04 -1.01 -13.29
CA ALA A 23 -13.01 -0.50 -11.93
C ALA A 23 -12.22 -1.40 -10.96
N SER A 24 -12.22 -2.71 -11.21
CA SER A 24 -11.50 -3.69 -10.39
C SER A 24 -10.03 -3.83 -10.77
N VAL A 25 -9.72 -3.79 -12.06
CA VAL A 25 -8.37 -4.05 -12.60
C VAL A 25 -7.50 -2.79 -12.61
N ALA A 26 -8.08 -1.62 -12.96
CA ALA A 26 -7.36 -0.35 -13.05
C ALA A 26 -6.54 0.00 -11.78
N PRO A 27 -7.07 -0.08 -10.55
CA PRO A 27 -6.30 0.24 -9.34
C PRO A 27 -5.16 -0.76 -9.06
N GLN A 28 -5.21 -1.97 -9.64
CA GLN A 28 -4.20 -3.02 -9.46
C GLN A 28 -3.22 -3.12 -10.64
N TRP A 29 -3.30 -2.24 -11.64
CA TRP A 29 -2.49 -2.34 -12.86
C TRP A 29 -0.98 -2.30 -12.60
N GLN A 30 -0.54 -1.39 -11.71
CA GLN A 30 0.87 -1.31 -11.28
C GLN A 30 1.33 -2.61 -10.61
N ARG A 31 0.44 -3.24 -9.84
CA ARG A 31 0.69 -4.50 -9.17
C ARG A 31 0.87 -5.64 -10.16
N ILE A 32 -0.06 -5.76 -11.11
CA ILE A 32 -0.04 -6.78 -12.17
C ILE A 32 1.23 -6.65 -13.02
N THR A 33 1.56 -5.43 -13.46
CA THR A 33 2.76 -5.17 -14.27
C THR A 33 4.05 -5.47 -13.51
N ARG A 34 4.10 -5.18 -12.21
CA ARG A 34 5.22 -5.51 -11.33
C ARG A 34 5.41 -7.03 -11.20
N LEU A 35 4.32 -7.76 -10.94
CA LEU A 35 4.32 -9.22 -10.88
C LEU A 35 4.74 -9.84 -12.22
N ALA A 36 4.21 -9.33 -13.34
CA ALA A 36 4.55 -9.79 -14.69
C ALA A 36 6.04 -9.58 -15.03
N ARG A 37 6.67 -8.55 -14.48
CA ARG A 37 8.12 -8.30 -14.58
C ARG A 37 8.96 -9.15 -13.61
N GLY A 38 8.36 -10.13 -12.93
CA GLY A 38 9.06 -11.02 -11.99
C GLY A 38 9.37 -10.40 -10.63
N HIS A 39 8.80 -9.23 -10.31
CA HIS A 39 8.97 -8.64 -8.98
C HIS A 39 7.91 -9.23 -8.05
N ALA A 40 8.31 -10.21 -7.24
CA ALA A 40 7.44 -10.78 -6.22
C ALA A 40 7.02 -9.69 -5.21
N GLU A 41 5.72 -9.57 -4.97
CA GLU A 41 5.23 -8.68 -3.92
C GLU A 41 5.67 -9.22 -2.56
N ALA A 42 6.14 -8.33 -1.67
CA ALA A 42 6.30 -8.72 -0.28
C ALA A 42 4.92 -9.09 0.28
N GLY A 43 4.78 -10.32 0.78
CA GLY A 43 3.53 -10.81 1.35
C GLY A 43 3.02 -9.88 2.45
N PHE A 44 1.69 -9.88 2.66
CA PHE A 44 1.07 -9.15 3.76
C PHE A 44 1.69 -9.61 5.09
N ALA A 45 2.56 -8.78 5.66
CA ALA A 45 3.32 -9.08 6.87
C ALA A 45 2.96 -8.11 8.01
N PRO A 46 1.70 -8.13 8.49
CA PRO A 46 1.22 -7.22 9.53
C PRO A 46 2.00 -7.38 10.84
N LEU A 47 2.49 -8.58 11.13
CA LEU A 47 3.33 -8.82 12.31
C LEU A 47 4.70 -8.15 12.17
N ALA A 48 5.26 -8.08 10.96
CA ALA A 48 6.53 -7.41 10.73
C ALA A 48 6.38 -5.89 10.89
N THR A 49 5.28 -5.31 10.42
CA THR A 49 4.99 -3.88 10.61
C THR A 49 4.74 -3.54 12.08
N LEU A 50 4.02 -4.40 12.81
CA LEU A 50 3.84 -4.28 14.26
C LEU A 50 5.16 -4.38 15.03
N ALA A 51 6.01 -5.37 14.71
CA ALA A 51 7.30 -5.53 15.34
C ALA A 51 8.21 -4.31 15.13
N VAL A 52 8.20 -3.71 13.93
CA VAL A 52 8.95 -2.48 13.64
C VAL A 52 8.37 -1.30 14.41
N ALA A 53 7.04 -1.18 14.50
CA ALA A 53 6.38 -0.12 15.26
C ALA A 53 6.70 -0.23 16.75
N GLU A 54 6.59 -1.41 17.34
CA GLU A 54 6.90 -1.67 18.73
C GLU A 54 8.37 -1.40 19.04
N ARG A 55 9.30 -1.83 18.17
CA ARG A 55 10.73 -1.50 18.30
C ARG A 55 10.96 0.01 18.30
N ARG A 56 10.29 0.77 17.43
CA ARG A 56 10.43 2.24 17.40
C ARG A 56 9.90 2.89 18.67
N ILE A 57 8.76 2.43 19.18
CA ILE A 57 8.21 2.90 20.46
C ILE A 57 9.18 2.56 21.60
N ALA A 58 9.73 1.35 21.60
CA ALA A 58 10.69 0.89 22.58
C ALA A 58 11.98 1.73 22.60
N VAL A 59 12.50 2.09 21.43
CA VAL A 59 13.66 2.99 21.32
C VAL A 59 13.30 4.40 21.78
N ARG A 60 12.14 4.93 21.39
CA ARG A 60 11.67 6.26 21.81
C ARG A 60 11.52 6.35 23.32
N ARG A 61 10.81 5.39 23.94
CA ARG A 61 10.64 5.35 25.40
C ARG A 61 11.98 5.24 26.13
N TRP A 62 12.90 4.43 25.61
CA TRP A 62 14.24 4.29 26.20
C TRP A 62 15.06 5.58 26.06
N SER A 63 15.00 6.24 24.91
CA SER A 63 15.69 7.53 24.68
C SER A 63 15.11 8.66 25.53
N ALA A 64 13.81 8.62 25.82
CA ALA A 64 13.17 9.59 26.70
C ALA A 64 13.58 9.36 28.17
N ALA A 65 13.73 8.10 28.58
CA ALA A 65 14.19 7.73 29.91
C ALA A 65 15.71 7.95 30.10
N ASN A 66 16.50 7.90 29.02
CA ASN A 66 17.95 8.11 29.04
C ASN A 66 18.35 9.31 28.18
N PRO A 67 18.10 10.55 28.67
CA PRO A 67 18.47 11.75 27.94
C PRO A 67 20.00 11.79 27.74
N VAL A 68 20.41 12.11 26.50
CA VAL A 68 21.83 12.22 26.15
C VAL A 68 22.49 13.30 27.03
N PRO A 69 23.61 12.99 27.71
CA PRO A 69 24.32 13.95 28.54
C PRO A 69 24.66 15.23 27.76
N ALA A 70 24.42 16.39 28.37
CA ALA A 70 24.59 17.69 27.72
C ALA A 70 26.00 17.91 27.13
N ALA A 71 27.04 17.31 27.72
CA ALA A 71 28.40 17.33 27.20
C ALA A 71 28.52 16.67 25.82
N VAL A 72 27.91 15.49 25.63
CA VAL A 72 27.89 14.78 24.35
C VAL A 72 27.09 15.55 23.30
N ARG A 73 25.99 16.20 23.72
CA ARG A 73 25.19 17.06 22.82
C ARG A 73 25.97 18.27 22.32
N ARG A 74 26.79 18.90 23.18
CA ARG A 74 27.62 20.05 22.81
C ARG A 74 28.76 19.68 21.86
N LEU A 75 29.39 18.52 22.05
CA LEU A 75 30.43 18.01 21.15
C LEU A 75 29.92 17.79 19.72
N ARG A 76 28.68 17.31 19.55
CA ARG A 76 28.06 17.15 18.22
C ARG A 76 27.62 18.46 17.57
N ALA A 77 27.37 19.52 18.34
CA ALA A 77 26.95 20.81 17.80
C ALA A 77 28.13 21.69 17.35
N ALA A 78 29.35 21.31 17.73
CA ALA A 78 30.59 22.02 17.41
C ALA A 78 31.39 21.36 16.26
N ALA A 79 30.91 20.22 15.75
CA ALA A 79 31.47 19.49 14.60
C ALA A 79 30.57 19.71 13.38
#